data_AF-A0A8H6FAX0-F1
#
_entry.id   AF-A0A8H6FAX0-F1
#
_cell.length_a   1.000
_cell.length_b   1.000
_cell.length_c   1.000
_cell.angle_alpha   90.00
_cell.angle_beta   90.00
_cell.angle_gamma   90.00
#
_symmetry.space_group_name_H-M   'P 1'
#
loop_
_entity.id
_entity.type
_entity.pdbx_description
1 polymer ?
#
loop_
_entity_poly.entity_id
_entity_poly.type
_entity_poly.pdbx_seq_one_letter_code
_entity_poly.pdbx_strand_id
1 'polypeptide(L)'
;MVKQPVKQLEPSNASVMVEQGIAPDTFSDGLPLPKMMVFDLDYTLWPFWVDTHVSPPLKAKEGGAKSVDRWGESFTFYRDVPGVLHAAKALPTPLLLGTASRTHAPDLANTLLKQLHVQPSNKRAIEYFDHMQIFPGDKKQHFSKIHKASGVPYDQMLFFDDEVRNRNVESLGVVMCLVRDGVTRAEVDRGVREWRRRYGKEVKES
;
A
#
# COMPACT_ATOMS: atom_id res chain seq x y z
N MET A 1 12.23 49.15 6.30
CA MET A 1 12.38 47.68 6.38
C MET A 1 11.03 47.07 6.02
N VAL A 2 10.84 46.69 4.76
CA VAL A 2 9.55 46.18 4.26
C VAL A 2 9.46 44.71 4.65
N LYS A 3 8.50 44.34 5.50
CA LYS A 3 8.21 42.94 5.82
C LYS A 3 7.71 42.27 4.55
N GLN A 4 8.44 41.27 4.05
CA GLN A 4 7.93 40.41 2.98
C GLN A 4 6.69 39.65 3.48
N PRO A 5 5.65 39.50 2.66
CA PRO A 5 4.48 38.73 3.04
C PRO A 5 4.87 37.24 3.17
N VAL A 6 4.43 36.62 4.26
CA VAL A 6 4.55 35.17 4.45
C VAL A 6 3.70 34.51 3.39
N LYS A 7 4.34 33.83 2.43
CA LYS A 7 3.65 33.09 1.37
C LYS A 7 2.96 31.90 2.03
N GLN A 8 1.63 31.91 2.11
CA GLN A 8 0.88 30.72 2.51
C GLN A 8 1.22 29.60 1.52
N LEU A 9 1.76 28.50 2.03
CA LEU A 9 2.00 27.30 1.23
C LEU A 9 0.64 26.68 0.93
N GLU A 10 0.31 26.56 -0.36
CA GLU A 10 -0.86 25.81 -0.81
C GLU A 10 -0.79 24.38 -0.25
N PRO A 11 -1.91 23.82 0.25
CA PRO A 11 -1.94 22.48 0.80
C PRO A 11 -1.56 21.45 -0.28
N SER A 12 -0.76 20.45 0.10
CA SER A 12 -0.42 19.36 -0.82
C SER A 12 -1.67 18.54 -1.17
N ASN A 13 -1.68 17.91 -2.35
CA ASN A 13 -2.79 17.04 -2.78
C ASN A 13 -3.11 15.96 -1.74
N ALA A 14 -2.09 15.37 -1.10
CA ALA A 14 -2.29 14.41 -0.02
C ALA A 14 -3.02 15.03 1.19
N SER A 15 -2.72 16.28 1.56
CA SER A 15 -3.39 16.98 2.69
C SER A 15 -4.88 17.20 2.40
N VAL A 16 -5.21 17.62 1.18
CA VAL A 16 -6.63 17.76 0.75
C VAL A 16 -7.36 16.42 0.80
N MET A 17 -6.69 15.33 0.40
CA MET A 17 -7.28 13.99 0.48
C MET A 17 -7.49 13.51 1.92
N VAL A 18 -6.66 13.93 2.88
CA VAL A 18 -6.88 13.64 4.30
C VAL A 18 -8.11 14.38 4.81
N GLU A 19 -8.24 15.68 4.51
CA GLU A 19 -9.41 16.48 4.89
C GLU A 19 -10.73 15.92 4.33
N GLN A 20 -10.69 15.33 3.14
CA GLN A 20 -11.85 14.65 2.52
C GLN A 20 -12.11 13.24 3.05
N GLY A 21 -11.27 12.74 3.96
CA GLY A 21 -11.38 11.39 4.49
C GLY A 21 -11.10 10.30 3.44
N ILE A 22 -10.16 10.54 2.53
CA ILE A 22 -9.74 9.61 1.47
C ILE A 22 -8.33 9.03 1.75
N ALA A 23 -7.49 9.77 2.49
CA ALA A 23 -6.13 9.38 2.83
C ALA A 23 -5.97 9.09 4.35
N PRO A 24 -4.93 8.33 4.76
CA PRO A 24 -4.53 8.16 6.17
C PRO A 24 -4.09 9.49 6.80
N ASP A 25 -4.46 9.74 8.06
CA ASP A 25 -4.16 11.00 8.77
C ASP A 25 -2.65 11.25 8.90
N THR A 26 -1.88 10.17 9.05
CA THR A 26 -0.42 10.22 9.20
C THR A 26 0.31 10.74 7.96
N PHE A 27 -0.37 10.88 6.82
CA PHE A 27 0.22 11.41 5.59
C PHE A 27 0.31 12.95 5.58
N SER A 28 -0.40 13.64 6.48
CA SER A 28 -0.40 15.11 6.56
C SER A 28 -0.02 15.66 7.95
N ASP A 29 0.33 14.82 8.91
CA ASP A 29 0.68 15.25 10.28
C ASP A 29 2.08 15.87 10.43
N GLY A 30 2.85 15.94 9.33
CA GLY A 30 4.19 16.54 9.29
C GLY A 30 5.29 15.70 9.93
N LEU A 31 4.97 14.48 10.39
CA LEU A 31 5.94 13.58 11.00
C LEU A 31 6.56 12.61 9.98
N PRO A 32 7.75 12.04 10.27
CA PRO A 32 8.43 11.16 9.33
C PRO A 32 7.56 9.98 8.88
N LEU A 33 7.60 9.66 7.59
CA LEU A 33 7.00 8.46 7.00
C LEU A 33 8.08 7.42 6.68
N PRO A 34 7.73 6.11 6.63
CA PRO A 34 8.61 5.11 6.00
C PRO A 34 8.93 5.53 4.57
N LYS A 35 10.05 5.06 4.01
CA LYS A 35 10.35 5.33 2.58
C LYS A 35 9.56 4.42 1.65
N MET A 36 9.15 3.26 2.15
CA MET A 36 8.41 2.27 1.38
C MET A 36 7.29 1.64 2.21
N MET A 37 6.14 1.45 1.57
CA MET A 37 5.08 0.58 2.05
C MET A 37 4.99 -0.66 1.15
N VAL A 38 5.01 -1.84 1.75
CA VAL A 38 4.88 -3.12 1.06
C VAL A 38 3.57 -3.76 1.49
N PHE A 39 2.84 -4.33 0.54
CA PHE A 39 1.57 -5.00 0.80
C PHE A 39 1.62 -6.47 0.37
N ASP A 40 1.05 -7.37 1.16
CA ASP A 40 0.52 -8.60 0.60
C ASP A 40 -0.65 -8.31 -0.35
N LEU A 41 -1.19 -9.33 -1.02
CA LEU A 41 -2.30 -9.19 -1.96
C LEU A 41 -3.59 -9.76 -1.37
N ASP A 42 -3.62 -11.07 -1.11
CA ASP A 42 -4.83 -11.78 -0.72
C ASP A 42 -5.19 -11.44 0.71
N TYR A 43 -6.48 -11.17 0.98
CA TYR A 43 -6.98 -10.65 2.27
C TYR A 43 -6.31 -9.36 2.79
N THR A 44 -5.42 -8.75 2.03
CA THR A 44 -4.75 -7.49 2.35
C THR A 44 -5.23 -6.35 1.46
N LEU A 45 -5.12 -6.49 0.13
CA LEU A 45 -5.66 -5.52 -0.83
C LEU A 45 -7.10 -5.84 -1.24
N TRP A 46 -7.46 -7.12 -1.26
CA TRP A 46 -8.79 -7.59 -1.65
C TRP A 46 -9.26 -8.77 -0.78
N PRO A 47 -10.57 -9.02 -0.65
CA PRO A 47 -11.12 -9.99 0.32
C PRO A 47 -11.23 -11.43 -0.22
N PHE A 48 -10.19 -11.94 -0.89
CA PHE A 48 -10.17 -13.30 -1.44
C PHE A 48 -8.75 -13.78 -1.73
N TRP A 49 -8.58 -15.11 -1.86
CA TRP A 49 -7.41 -15.71 -2.50
C TRP A 49 -7.54 -15.73 -4.02
N VAL A 50 -6.61 -15.10 -4.73
CA VAL A 50 -6.63 -15.00 -6.19
C VAL A 50 -6.46 -16.35 -6.91
N ASP A 51 -5.73 -17.30 -6.32
CA ASP A 51 -5.50 -18.62 -6.90
C ASP A 51 -6.65 -19.62 -6.65
N THR A 52 -7.59 -19.27 -5.77
CA THR A 52 -8.68 -20.15 -5.35
C THR A 52 -10.04 -19.68 -5.85
N HIS A 53 -10.32 -18.37 -5.73
CA HIS A 53 -11.66 -17.84 -5.99
C HIS A 53 -11.84 -17.29 -7.40
N VAL A 54 -10.74 -16.98 -8.11
CA VAL A 54 -10.83 -16.25 -9.38
C VAL A 54 -10.73 -17.19 -10.58
N SER A 55 -11.72 -17.18 -11.48
CA SER A 55 -11.72 -18.00 -12.70
C SER A 55 -11.50 -17.19 -13.99
N PRO A 56 -10.27 -17.16 -14.56
CA PRO A 56 -10.01 -16.37 -15.77
C PRO A 56 -10.86 -16.80 -16.99
N PRO A 57 -11.03 -15.92 -18.00
CA PRO A 57 -10.40 -14.61 -18.14
C PRO A 57 -11.05 -13.52 -17.28
N LEU A 58 -10.24 -12.53 -16.89
CA LEU A 58 -10.67 -11.34 -16.17
C LEU A 58 -10.95 -10.18 -17.14
N LYS A 59 -11.98 -9.37 -16.84
CA LYS A 59 -12.32 -8.16 -17.60
C LYS A 59 -12.69 -7.03 -16.65
N ALA A 60 -12.08 -5.86 -16.85
CA ALA A 60 -12.49 -4.64 -16.18
C ALA A 60 -13.95 -4.28 -16.49
N LYS A 61 -14.67 -3.82 -15.45
CA LYS A 61 -16.03 -3.30 -15.51
C LYS A 61 -16.11 -2.00 -14.72
N GLU A 62 -17.13 -1.20 -15.00
CA GLU A 62 -17.38 0.07 -14.29
C GLU A 62 -16.14 0.98 -14.30
N GLY A 63 -15.52 1.13 -15.47
CA GLY A 63 -14.31 1.93 -15.64
C GLY A 63 -13.09 1.40 -14.88
N GLY A 64 -13.08 0.12 -14.49
CA GLY A 64 -12.01 -0.50 -13.71
C GLY A 64 -12.23 -0.48 -12.20
N ALA A 65 -13.39 0.01 -11.72
CA ALA A 65 -13.75 -0.08 -10.31
C ALA A 65 -13.88 -1.53 -9.83
N LYS A 66 -14.23 -2.45 -10.74
CA LYS A 66 -14.25 -3.90 -10.49
C LYS A 66 -13.72 -4.68 -11.68
N SER A 67 -13.25 -5.90 -11.42
CA SER A 67 -12.92 -6.90 -12.43
C SER A 67 -13.91 -8.04 -12.34
N VAL A 68 -14.40 -8.55 -13.47
CA VAL A 68 -15.28 -9.72 -13.51
C VAL A 68 -14.60 -10.89 -14.19
N ASP A 69 -14.87 -12.09 -13.70
CA ASP A 69 -14.31 -13.32 -14.23
C ASP A 69 -15.22 -13.98 -15.28
N ARG A 70 -14.91 -15.23 -15.67
CA ARG A 70 -15.70 -15.96 -16.68
C ARG A 70 -17.12 -16.29 -16.25
N TRP A 71 -17.39 -16.34 -14.94
CA TRP A 71 -18.70 -16.68 -14.37
C TRP A 71 -19.50 -15.42 -14.01
N GLY A 72 -18.89 -14.23 -14.16
CA GLY A 72 -19.50 -12.96 -13.82
C GLY A 72 -19.34 -12.58 -12.34
N GLU A 73 -18.52 -13.31 -11.59
CA GLU A 73 -18.19 -12.94 -10.22
C GLU A 73 -17.37 -11.65 -10.22
N SER A 74 -17.65 -10.76 -9.26
CA SER A 74 -17.06 -9.42 -9.19
C SER A 74 -15.97 -9.35 -8.13
N PHE A 75 -14.80 -8.88 -8.53
CA PHE A 75 -13.62 -8.75 -7.70
C PHE A 75 -13.23 -7.27 -7.59
N THR A 76 -13.08 -6.78 -6.36
CA THR A 76 -12.74 -5.39 -6.03
C THR A 76 -11.69 -5.35 -4.93
N PHE A 77 -11.02 -4.21 -4.78
CA PHE A 77 -10.23 -3.94 -3.58
C PHE A 77 -11.12 -3.78 -2.34
N TYR A 78 -10.50 -3.85 -1.15
CA TYR A 78 -11.08 -3.25 0.04
C TYR A 78 -11.31 -1.75 -0.16
N ARG A 79 -12.36 -1.22 0.48
CA ARG A 79 -12.90 0.14 0.27
C ARG A 79 -11.84 1.24 0.25
N ASP A 80 -10.92 1.21 1.21
CA ASP A 80 -9.96 2.29 1.45
C ASP A 80 -8.67 2.17 0.61
N VAL A 81 -8.40 1.00 0.03
CA VAL A 81 -7.14 0.70 -0.69
C VAL A 81 -6.88 1.65 -1.85
N PRO A 82 -7.84 1.96 -2.75
CA PRO A 82 -7.60 2.93 -3.82
C PRO A 82 -7.15 4.31 -3.30
N GLY A 83 -7.81 4.82 -2.25
CA GLY A 83 -7.48 6.10 -1.63
C GLY A 83 -6.08 6.11 -1.02
N VAL A 84 -5.72 5.04 -0.30
CA VAL A 84 -4.38 4.84 0.28
C VAL A 84 -3.29 4.84 -0.80
N LEU A 85 -3.44 4.03 -1.86
CA LEU A 85 -2.45 3.93 -2.93
C LEU A 85 -2.30 5.27 -3.67
N HIS A 86 -3.41 5.96 -3.93
CA HIS A 86 -3.37 7.27 -4.56
C HIS A 86 -2.68 8.32 -3.69
N ALA A 87 -3.07 8.43 -2.43
CA ALA A 87 -2.52 9.39 -1.50
C ALA A 87 -1.01 9.20 -1.29
N ALA A 88 -0.55 7.95 -1.20
CA ALA A 88 0.85 7.61 -1.02
C ALA A 88 1.73 8.13 -2.17
N LYS A 89 1.20 8.12 -3.41
CA LYS A 89 1.88 8.68 -4.59
C LYS A 89 1.69 10.19 -4.75
N ALA A 90 0.69 10.78 -4.11
CA ALA A 90 0.38 12.21 -4.16
C ALA A 90 1.08 13.04 -3.06
N LEU A 91 1.85 12.40 -2.17
CA LEU A 91 2.69 13.07 -1.18
C LEU A 91 3.75 13.97 -1.85
N PRO A 92 4.19 15.07 -1.20
CA PRO A 92 5.28 15.91 -1.71
C PRO A 92 6.56 15.12 -2.02
N THR A 93 6.85 14.14 -1.17
CA THR A 93 7.82 13.07 -1.43
C THR A 93 7.04 11.76 -1.58
N PRO A 94 6.77 11.29 -2.80
CA PRO A 94 6.00 10.08 -3.03
C PRO A 94 6.63 8.86 -2.36
N LEU A 95 5.79 8.02 -1.75
CA LEU A 95 6.24 6.75 -1.20
C LEU A 95 6.53 5.75 -2.32
N LEU A 96 7.57 4.93 -2.09
CA LEU A 96 7.72 3.71 -2.86
C LEU A 96 6.69 2.69 -2.36
N LEU A 97 6.03 2.01 -3.30
CA LEU A 97 5.04 0.99 -3.03
C LEU A 97 5.52 -0.34 -3.58
N GLY A 98 5.44 -1.38 -2.76
CA GLY A 98 5.81 -2.73 -3.16
C GLY A 98 4.69 -3.73 -2.92
N THR A 99 4.80 -4.88 -3.59
CA THR A 99 4.01 -6.07 -3.27
C THR A 99 4.92 -7.23 -2.91
N ALA A 100 4.51 -8.01 -1.93
CA ALA A 100 5.13 -9.28 -1.59
C ALA A 100 4.00 -10.28 -1.43
N SER A 101 3.76 -11.18 -2.38
CA SER A 101 2.67 -12.18 -2.30
C SER A 101 3.15 -13.58 -2.63
N ARG A 102 2.58 -14.54 -1.91
CA ARG A 102 2.93 -15.96 -1.97
C ARG A 102 2.03 -16.79 -2.87
N THR A 103 1.08 -16.16 -3.56
CA THR A 103 0.14 -16.87 -4.43
C THR A 103 0.85 -17.76 -5.45
N HIS A 104 0.25 -18.92 -5.71
CA HIS A 104 0.68 -19.81 -6.79
C HIS A 104 0.20 -19.35 -8.18
N ALA A 105 -0.61 -18.29 -8.26
CA ALA A 105 -1.13 -17.74 -9.52
C ALA A 105 -0.58 -16.33 -9.82
N PRO A 106 0.74 -16.14 -9.99
CA PRO A 106 1.34 -14.82 -10.18
C PRO A 106 0.81 -14.09 -11.41
N ASP A 107 0.57 -14.79 -12.53
CA ASP A 107 0.05 -14.18 -13.75
C ASP A 107 -1.39 -13.69 -13.58
N LEU A 108 -2.21 -14.41 -12.80
CA LEU A 108 -3.58 -14.03 -12.52
C LEU A 108 -3.63 -12.81 -11.60
N ALA A 109 -2.79 -12.78 -10.55
CA ALA A 109 -2.64 -11.62 -9.68
C ALA A 109 -2.20 -10.36 -10.45
N ASN A 110 -1.21 -10.49 -11.32
CA ASN A 110 -0.77 -9.40 -12.20
C ASN A 110 -1.88 -8.95 -13.16
N THR A 111 -2.65 -9.90 -13.70
CA THR A 111 -3.79 -9.58 -14.57
C THR A 111 -4.86 -8.81 -13.81
N LEU A 112 -5.19 -9.23 -12.58
CA LEU A 112 -6.17 -8.56 -11.75
C LEU A 112 -5.75 -7.12 -11.41
N LEU A 113 -4.48 -6.90 -11.03
CA LEU A 113 -3.92 -5.56 -10.81
C LEU A 113 -3.92 -4.68 -12.08
N LYS A 114 -3.90 -5.27 -13.28
CA LYS A 114 -4.07 -4.55 -14.55
C LYS A 114 -5.53 -4.20 -14.85
N GLN A 115 -6.49 -4.99 -14.37
CA GLN A 115 -7.92 -4.73 -14.59
C GLN A 115 -8.51 -3.75 -13.58
N LEU A 116 -8.02 -3.77 -12.34
CA LEU A 116 -8.47 -2.86 -11.30
C LEU A 116 -7.81 -1.50 -11.44
N HIS A 117 -8.60 -0.44 -11.38
CA HIS A 117 -8.16 0.94 -11.47
C HIS A 117 -8.28 1.64 -10.11
N VAL A 118 -7.36 2.55 -9.85
CA VAL A 118 -7.32 3.35 -8.62
C VAL A 118 -7.93 4.72 -8.89
N GLN A 119 -9.05 4.99 -8.23
CA GLN A 119 -9.70 6.30 -8.28
C GLN A 119 -9.03 7.29 -7.30
N PRO A 120 -9.06 8.60 -7.58
CA PRO A 120 -9.67 9.27 -8.74
C PRO A 120 -8.80 9.34 -10.00
N SER A 121 -7.57 8.82 -9.98
CA SER A 121 -6.64 8.95 -11.13
C SER A 121 -7.03 8.11 -12.34
N ASN A 122 -7.86 7.08 -12.12
CA ASN A 122 -8.24 6.06 -13.09
C ASN A 122 -7.06 5.30 -13.73
N LYS A 123 -5.88 5.33 -13.09
CA LYS A 123 -4.72 4.52 -13.47
C LYS A 123 -4.91 3.07 -13.01
N ARG A 124 -4.32 2.11 -13.70
CA ARG A 124 -4.37 0.70 -13.28
C ARG A 124 -3.58 0.53 -11.99
N ALA A 125 -4.05 -0.32 -11.10
CA ALA A 125 -3.42 -0.52 -9.80
C ALA A 125 -1.98 -1.02 -9.91
N ILE A 126 -1.67 -1.84 -10.93
CA ILE A 126 -0.30 -2.29 -11.19
C ILE A 126 0.68 -1.13 -11.40
N GLU A 127 0.21 0.03 -11.88
CA GLU A 127 1.04 1.21 -12.17
C GLU A 127 1.43 1.98 -10.90
N TYR A 128 0.88 1.61 -9.74
CA TYR A 128 1.22 2.21 -8.45
C TYR A 128 2.38 1.52 -7.74
N PHE A 129 2.67 0.26 -8.06
CA PHE A 129 3.68 -0.54 -7.37
C PHE A 129 5.02 -0.48 -8.11
N ASP A 130 6.04 0.06 -7.46
CA ASP A 130 7.39 0.20 -8.03
C ASP A 130 8.18 -1.11 -7.96
N HIS A 131 7.93 -1.93 -6.93
CA HIS A 131 8.65 -3.18 -6.69
C HIS A 131 7.69 -4.32 -6.34
N MET A 132 7.42 -5.18 -7.32
CA MET A 132 6.51 -6.31 -7.15
C MET A 132 7.25 -7.63 -7.04
N GLN A 133 6.95 -8.40 -5.99
CA GLN A 133 7.43 -9.77 -5.80
C GLN A 133 6.21 -10.67 -5.57
N ILE A 134 5.81 -11.42 -6.58
CA ILE A 134 4.65 -12.32 -6.52
C ILE A 134 5.12 -13.71 -6.94
N PHE A 135 5.39 -14.57 -5.97
CA PHE A 135 5.78 -15.97 -6.18
C PHE A 135 5.66 -16.79 -4.90
N PRO A 136 5.45 -18.12 -4.99
CA PRO A 136 5.48 -18.97 -3.80
C PRO A 136 6.85 -18.95 -3.11
N GLY A 137 6.87 -18.72 -1.79
CA GLY A 137 8.10 -18.73 -1.01
C GLY A 137 7.99 -18.05 0.34
N ASP A 138 9.12 -17.89 1.03
CA ASP A 138 9.19 -17.14 2.28
C ASP A 138 9.22 -15.63 1.99
N LYS A 139 8.46 -14.83 2.77
CA LYS A 139 8.44 -13.36 2.65
C LYS A 139 9.83 -12.74 2.85
N LYS A 140 10.74 -13.36 3.60
CA LYS A 140 12.14 -12.91 3.67
C LYS A 140 12.82 -12.86 2.32
N GLN A 141 12.55 -13.83 1.44
CA GLN A 141 13.10 -13.83 0.07
C GLN A 141 12.50 -12.70 -0.78
N HIS A 142 11.22 -12.43 -0.62
CA HIS A 142 10.54 -11.31 -1.27
C HIS A 142 11.17 -9.98 -0.85
N PHE A 143 11.29 -9.76 0.46
CA PHE A 143 11.91 -8.56 1.02
C PHE A 143 13.38 -8.41 0.65
N SER A 144 14.14 -9.51 0.57
CA SER A 144 15.52 -9.47 0.07
C SER A 144 15.61 -8.97 -1.37
N LYS A 145 14.70 -9.43 -2.26
CA LYS A 145 14.63 -8.95 -3.64
C LYS A 145 14.17 -7.50 -3.72
N ILE A 146 13.16 -7.10 -2.93
CA ILE A 146 12.68 -5.70 -2.85
C ILE A 146 13.80 -4.77 -2.37
N HIS A 147 14.49 -5.13 -1.28
CA HIS A 147 15.62 -4.38 -0.74
C HIS A 147 16.73 -4.20 -1.78
N LYS A 148 17.12 -5.29 -2.46
CA LYS A 148 18.15 -5.25 -3.50
C LYS A 148 17.75 -4.36 -4.68
N ALA A 149 16.49 -4.41 -5.11
CA ALA A 149 16.01 -3.66 -6.27
C ALA A 149 15.75 -2.17 -5.96
N SER A 150 15.29 -1.86 -4.75
CA SER A 150 14.92 -0.50 -4.35
C SER A 150 16.05 0.28 -3.67
N GLY A 151 17.03 -0.42 -3.08
CA GLY A 151 18.04 0.19 -2.21
C GLY A 151 17.50 0.74 -0.89
N VAL A 152 16.21 0.55 -0.59
CA VAL A 152 15.59 1.03 0.65
C VAL A 152 16.04 0.13 1.81
N PRO A 153 16.57 0.67 2.92
CA PRO A 153 16.89 -0.12 4.10
C PRO A 153 15.63 -0.74 4.73
N TYR A 154 15.73 -1.93 5.31
CA TYR A 154 14.58 -2.60 5.93
C TYR A 154 13.89 -1.75 7.02
N ASP A 155 14.68 -0.99 7.79
CA ASP A 155 14.16 -0.07 8.82
C ASP A 155 13.36 1.12 8.27
N GLN A 156 13.34 1.32 6.96
CA GLN A 156 12.50 2.31 6.27
C GLN A 156 11.31 1.66 5.56
N MET A 157 11.06 0.38 5.77
CA MET A 157 9.94 -0.36 5.19
C MET A 157 8.85 -0.64 6.23
N LEU A 158 7.61 -0.42 5.83
CA LEU A 158 6.41 -0.83 6.55
C LEU A 158 5.66 -1.87 5.71
N PHE A 159 5.29 -2.99 6.32
CA PHE A 159 4.68 -4.12 5.64
C PHE A 159 3.28 -4.42 6.18
N PHE A 160 2.30 -4.61 5.30
CA PHE A 160 0.94 -5.01 5.65
C PHE A 160 0.63 -6.41 5.11
N ASP A 161 0.14 -7.29 5.98
CA ASP A 161 -0.14 -8.69 5.66
C ASP A 161 -1.13 -9.26 6.67
N ASP A 162 -2.02 -10.15 6.25
CA ASP A 162 -3.04 -10.75 7.10
C ASP A 162 -2.58 -11.97 7.88
N GLU A 163 -1.42 -12.52 7.52
CA GLU A 163 -0.97 -13.80 7.99
C GLU A 163 0.19 -13.68 8.98
N VAL A 164 -0.09 -14.03 10.24
CA VAL A 164 0.82 -13.89 11.39
C VAL A 164 2.20 -14.53 11.16
N ARG A 165 2.28 -15.66 10.44
CA ARG A 165 3.57 -16.33 10.18
C ARG A 165 4.55 -15.46 9.38
N ASN A 166 4.03 -14.53 8.58
CA ASN A 166 4.83 -13.61 7.77
C ASN A 166 5.47 -12.50 8.62
N ARG A 167 5.18 -12.41 9.92
CA ARG A 167 5.92 -11.56 10.89
C ARG A 167 7.40 -11.93 10.99
N ASN A 168 7.81 -13.10 10.51
CA ASN A 168 9.21 -13.50 10.45
C ASN A 168 10.10 -12.46 9.70
N VAL A 169 9.56 -11.64 8.80
CA VAL A 169 10.29 -10.57 8.11
C VAL A 169 10.81 -9.48 9.05
N GLU A 170 10.25 -9.34 10.25
CA GLU A 170 10.73 -8.36 11.24
C GLU A 170 12.16 -8.64 11.69
N SER A 171 12.65 -9.88 11.56
CA SER A 171 14.06 -10.20 11.82
C SER A 171 15.03 -9.52 10.84
N LEU A 172 14.54 -8.99 9.72
CA LEU A 172 15.32 -8.17 8.78
C LEU A 172 15.36 -6.69 9.20
N GLY A 173 14.50 -6.27 10.15
CA GLY A 173 14.32 -4.87 10.51
C GLY A 173 13.14 -4.20 9.81
N VAL A 174 12.23 -4.95 9.16
CA VAL A 174 10.95 -4.42 8.66
C VAL A 174 9.96 -4.29 9.83
N VAL A 175 9.05 -3.32 9.78
CA VAL A 175 7.89 -3.28 10.68
C VAL A 175 6.72 -3.98 10.00
N MET A 176 6.18 -5.02 10.61
CA MET A 176 5.03 -5.75 10.07
C MET A 176 3.76 -5.40 10.83
N CYS A 177 2.78 -4.90 10.08
CA CYS A 177 1.44 -4.59 10.51
C CYS A 177 0.49 -5.72 10.10
N LEU A 178 0.01 -6.48 11.09
CA LEU A 178 -0.98 -7.53 10.87
C LEU A 178 -2.35 -6.91 10.60
N VAL A 179 -2.96 -7.16 9.44
CA VAL A 179 -4.29 -6.66 9.07
C VAL A 179 -5.30 -7.79 9.02
N ARG A 180 -6.40 -7.72 9.78
CA ARG A 180 -7.35 -8.86 9.85
C ARG A 180 -8.43 -8.84 8.78
N ASP A 181 -8.89 -7.64 8.45
CA ASP A 181 -10.03 -7.42 7.55
C ASP A 181 -9.62 -6.51 6.38
N GLY A 182 -8.41 -6.73 5.88
CA GLY A 182 -7.81 -5.90 4.84
C GLY A 182 -7.24 -4.58 5.31
N VAL A 183 -6.55 -3.90 4.39
CA VAL A 183 -5.99 -2.58 4.63
C VAL A 183 -7.09 -1.53 4.65
N THR A 184 -7.13 -0.78 5.75
CA THR A 184 -7.91 0.44 5.88
C THR A 184 -6.99 1.65 6.11
N ARG A 185 -7.53 2.86 6.05
CA ARG A 185 -6.76 4.06 6.44
C ARG A 185 -6.26 3.97 7.88
N ALA A 186 -7.11 3.49 8.79
CA ALA A 186 -6.75 3.30 10.19
C ALA A 186 -5.62 2.28 10.39
N GLU A 187 -5.60 1.21 9.58
CA GLU A 187 -4.48 0.26 9.58
C GLU A 187 -3.18 0.88 9.11
N VAL A 188 -3.22 1.72 8.07
CA VAL A 188 -2.03 2.45 7.61
C VAL A 188 -1.54 3.42 8.68
N ASP A 189 -2.44 4.19 9.30
CA ASP A 189 -2.08 5.11 10.39
C ASP A 189 -1.49 4.37 11.59
N ARG A 190 -2.08 3.24 11.98
CA ARG A 190 -1.54 2.37 13.03
C ARG A 190 -0.15 1.88 12.68
N GLY A 191 0.05 1.36 11.47
CA GLY A 191 1.34 0.87 11.01
C GLY A 191 2.43 1.96 10.97
N VAL A 192 2.08 3.16 10.51
CA VAL A 192 3.00 4.31 10.50
C VAL A 192 3.40 4.71 11.92
N ARG A 193 2.43 4.80 12.85
CA ARG A 193 2.72 5.10 14.27
C ARG A 193 3.59 4.03 14.92
N GLU A 194 3.32 2.75 14.66
CA GLU A 194 4.15 1.64 15.15
C GLU A 194 5.58 1.71 14.61
N TRP A 195 5.74 2.05 13.33
CA TRP A 195 7.06 2.26 12.72
C TRP A 195 7.80 3.44 13.34
N ARG A 196 7.12 4.57 13.57
CA ARG A 196 7.72 5.73 14.24
C ARG A 196 8.20 5.37 15.65
N ARG A 197 7.37 4.70 16.44
CA ARG A 197 7.71 4.22 17.79
C ARG A 197 8.92 3.30 17.78
N ARG A 198 8.99 2.33 16.85
CA ARG A 198 10.13 1.39 16.76
C ARG A 198 11.46 2.09 16.48
N TYR A 199 11.44 3.20 15.73
CA TYR A 199 12.64 3.91 15.30
C TYR A 199 12.83 5.28 15.98
N GLY A 200 12.09 5.58 17.04
CA GLY A 200 12.21 6.83 17.79
C GLY A 200 11.92 8.08 16.96
N LYS A 201 10.99 7.99 16.00
CA LYS A 201 10.57 9.07 15.10
C LYS A 201 9.27 9.75 15.53
N GLU A 202 8.93 9.62 16.81
CA GLU A 202 7.80 10.31 17.43
C GLU A 202 8.21 11.72 17.85
N VAL A 203 7.23 12.62 18.01
CA VAL A 203 7.48 13.90 18.68
C VAL A 203 7.76 13.58 20.14
N LYS A 204 8.94 13.97 20.65
CA LYS A 204 9.10 14.08 22.09
C LYS A 204 8.26 15.27 22.54
N GLU A 205 7.08 15.02 23.08
CA GLU A 205 6.38 16.05 23.85
C GLU A 205 7.33 16.52 24.96
N SER A 206 7.55 17.83 25.01
CA SER A 206 8.36 18.53 26.01
C SER A 206 7.47 19.01 27.14
#